data_AF-A0A377KJJ4-F1
#
_entry.id   AF-A0A377KJJ4-F1
#
_cell.length_a   1.000
_cell.length_b   1.000
_cell.length_c   1.000
_cell.angle_alpha   90.00
_cell.angle_beta   90.00
_cell.angle_gamma   90.00
#
_symmetry.space_group_name_H-M   'P 1'
#
loop_
_entity.id
_entity.type
_entity.pdbx_description
1 polymer ?
#
loop_
_entity_poly.entity_id
_entity_poly.type
_entity_poly.pdbx_seq_one_letter_code
_entity_poly.pdbx_strand_id
1 'polypeptide(L)'
;MAFPKSSVKDEAQLKKLLKFVDDLLEEDVYKLMTGGIEGTHYELQDDGAINFIDMDLWQQDVQPLSSSRPSEITFSFKDADPEKELSNQLVEENTKFAVLDPTVPLDSEKNNEVGSEIQKIVVDATVQYIMGQTDEAGFKKAVADWKAQGGDQITKEYEAAYKAAQK
;
A
#
# COMPACT_ATOMS: atom_id res chain seq x y z
N MET A 1 -8.22 3.05 6.93
CA MET A 1 -8.73 3.16 8.32
C MET A 1 -10.15 3.72 8.29
N ALA A 2 -11.06 3.27 9.16
CA ALA A 2 -12.43 3.78 9.23
C ALA A 2 -12.90 3.90 10.69
N PHE A 3 -13.75 4.89 10.97
CA PHE A 3 -14.32 5.14 12.30
C PHE A 3 -15.79 4.73 12.34
N PRO A 4 -16.16 3.63 13.01
CA PRO A 4 -17.53 3.13 12.96
C PRO A 4 -18.49 4.03 13.75
N LYS A 5 -19.62 4.37 13.11
CA LYS A 5 -20.69 5.16 13.73
C LYS A 5 -21.27 4.53 15.01
N SER A 6 -21.16 3.21 15.16
CA SER A 6 -21.59 2.50 16.36
C SER A 6 -20.72 2.82 17.59
N SER A 7 -19.43 3.11 17.39
CA SER A 7 -18.46 3.37 18.46
C SER A 7 -18.19 4.86 18.68
N VAL A 8 -18.22 5.67 17.62
CA VAL A 8 -18.01 7.12 17.68
C VAL A 8 -19.34 7.82 17.88
N LYS A 9 -19.54 8.36 19.09
CA LYS A 9 -20.84 8.85 19.58
C LYS A 9 -21.18 10.26 19.13
N ASP A 10 -20.18 11.10 18.94
CA ASP A 10 -20.35 12.50 18.56
C ASP A 10 -19.13 13.06 17.81
N GLU A 11 -19.30 14.28 17.29
CA GLU A 11 -18.26 15.00 16.54
C GLU A 11 -17.02 15.31 17.39
N ALA A 12 -17.19 15.57 18.69
CA ALA A 12 -16.07 15.88 19.56
C ALA A 12 -15.16 14.67 19.76
N GLN A 13 -15.75 13.48 19.89
CA GLN A 13 -15.02 12.22 19.92
C GLN A 13 -14.35 11.94 18.58
N LEU A 14 -15.04 12.16 17.45
CA LEU A 14 -14.46 11.99 16.12
C LEU A 14 -13.22 12.89 15.93
N LYS A 15 -13.30 14.18 16.31
CA LYS A 15 -12.18 15.12 16.22
C LYS A 15 -10.97 14.66 17.03
N LYS A 16 -11.17 14.10 18.22
CA LYS A 16 -10.07 13.54 19.02
C LYS A 16 -9.40 12.35 18.34
N LEU A 17 -10.19 11.46 17.74
CA LEU A 17 -9.67 10.29 17.03
C LEU A 17 -8.90 10.70 15.77
N LEU A 18 -9.43 11.67 15.02
CA LEU A 18 -8.74 12.23 13.85
C LEU A 18 -7.45 12.94 14.26
N LYS A 19 -7.46 13.72 15.34
CA LYS A 19 -6.25 14.33 15.89
C LYS A 19 -5.22 13.28 16.28
N PHE A 20 -5.63 12.18 16.92
CA PHE A 20 -4.69 11.11 17.25
C PHE A 20 -4.03 10.53 15.99
N VAL A 21 -4.78 10.30 14.90
CA VAL A 21 -4.20 9.83 13.63
C VAL A 21 -3.26 10.86 13.00
N ASP A 22 -3.62 12.14 13.07
CA ASP A 22 -2.80 13.26 12.63
C ASP A 22 -1.48 13.34 13.42
N ASP A 23 -1.55 13.21 14.74
CA ASP A 23 -0.38 13.19 15.63
C ASP A 23 0.55 12.00 15.32
N LEU A 24 0.00 10.83 14.93
CA LEU A 24 0.81 9.68 14.49
C LEU A 24 1.58 9.93 13.18
N LEU A 25 1.21 10.96 12.43
CA LEU A 25 1.91 11.40 11.21
C LEU A 25 2.90 12.53 11.50
N GLU A 26 3.00 13.04 12.74
CA GLU A 26 4.08 13.97 13.09
C GLU A 26 5.44 13.27 12.98
N GLU A 27 6.46 14.01 12.54
CA GLU A 27 7.77 13.45 12.20
C GLU A 27 8.43 12.70 13.37
N ASP A 28 8.34 13.26 14.57
CA ASP A 28 8.90 12.67 15.80
C ASP A 28 8.17 11.38 16.20
N VAL A 29 6.85 11.34 16.10
CA VAL A 29 6.05 10.13 16.37
C VAL A 29 6.30 9.07 15.30
N TYR A 30 6.37 9.45 14.02
CA TYR A 30 6.73 8.52 12.95
C TYR A 30 8.13 7.95 13.16
N LYS A 31 9.12 8.79 13.49
CA LYS A 31 10.50 8.35 13.81
C LYS A 31 10.51 7.39 14.99
N LEU A 32 9.76 7.68 16.05
CA LEU A 32 9.63 6.80 17.21
C LEU A 32 9.03 5.44 16.83
N MET A 33 7.97 5.42 16.02
CA MET A 33 7.33 4.17 15.56
C MET A 33 8.16 3.39 14.52
N THR A 34 9.23 3.99 13.99
CA THR A 34 10.07 3.42 12.94
C THR A 34 11.42 2.98 13.48
N GLY A 35 12.17 3.89 14.10
CA GLY A 35 13.48 3.62 14.67
C GLY A 35 13.44 3.22 16.14
N GLY A 36 12.40 3.60 16.88
CA GLY A 36 12.30 3.40 18.32
C GLY A 36 12.87 4.57 19.12
N ILE A 37 13.42 4.27 20.29
CA ILE A 37 14.09 5.24 21.18
C ILE A 37 15.57 5.33 20.81
N GLU A 38 16.04 6.53 20.48
CA GLU A 38 17.45 6.83 20.23
C GLU A 38 18.31 6.55 21.49
N GLY A 39 19.48 5.95 21.31
CA GLY A 39 20.35 5.46 22.39
C GLY A 39 19.92 4.14 23.04
N THR A 40 18.75 3.59 22.68
CA THR A 40 18.30 2.25 23.10
C THR A 40 18.19 1.30 21.91
N HIS A 41 17.47 1.72 20.87
CA HIS A 41 17.22 0.89 19.69
C HIS A 41 18.15 1.27 18.54
N TYR A 42 18.42 2.56 18.37
CA TYR A 42 19.28 3.09 17.31
C TYR A 42 20.08 4.30 17.77
N GLU A 43 21.08 4.66 16.98
CA GLU A 43 21.81 5.92 17.05
C GLU A 43 21.81 6.59 15.66
N LEU A 44 21.85 7.92 15.63
CA LEU A 44 22.04 8.67 14.38
C LEU A 44 23.53 8.94 14.16
N GLN A 45 23.99 8.68 12.94
CA GLN A 45 25.32 9.09 12.49
C GLN A 45 25.36 10.57 12.11
N ASP A 46 26.56 11.13 11.97
CA ASP A 46 26.78 12.55 11.63
C ASP A 46 26.10 12.98 10.31
N ASP A 47 25.89 12.03 9.39
CA ASP A 47 25.23 12.25 8.10
C ASP A 47 23.71 11.98 8.13
N GLY A 48 23.15 11.72 9.32
CA GLY A 48 21.74 11.43 9.54
C GLY A 48 21.34 9.97 9.28
N ALA A 49 22.30 9.07 9.00
CA ALA A 49 22.00 7.66 8.85
C ALA A 49 21.61 6.99 10.17
N ILE A 50 20.60 6.12 10.12
CA ILE A 50 20.19 5.31 11.27
C ILE A 50 21.08 4.07 11.40
N ASN A 51 21.67 3.87 12.58
CA ASN A 51 22.39 2.64 12.93
C ASN A 51 21.68 1.95 14.09
N PHE A 52 21.19 0.72 13.88
CA PHE A 52 20.53 -0.03 14.95
C PHE A 52 21.56 -0.60 15.93
N ILE A 53 21.39 -0.28 17.22
CA ILE A 53 22.27 -0.70 18.31
C ILE A 53 22.02 -2.17 18.65
N ASP A 54 20.74 -2.55 18.79
CA ASP A 54 20.28 -3.91 19.07
C ASP A 54 19.08 -4.22 18.17
N MET A 55 19.34 -4.99 17.11
CA MET A 55 18.32 -5.37 16.12
C MET A 55 17.25 -6.29 16.71
N ASP A 56 17.59 -7.17 17.66
CA ASP A 56 16.63 -8.11 18.24
C ASP A 56 15.66 -7.35 19.15
N LEU A 57 16.18 -6.42 19.96
CA LEU A 57 15.35 -5.53 20.78
C LEU A 57 14.44 -4.64 19.91
N TRP A 58 14.97 -4.04 18.84
CA TRP A 58 14.16 -3.28 17.90
C TRP A 58 13.07 -4.12 17.23
N GLN A 59 13.38 -5.36 16.82
CA GLN A 59 12.38 -6.27 16.25
C GLN A 59 11.28 -6.63 17.24
N GLN A 60 11.62 -6.75 18.52
CA GLN A 60 10.65 -7.05 19.57
C GLN A 60 9.76 -5.83 19.91
N ASP A 61 10.36 -4.66 20.11
CA ASP A 61 9.69 -3.51 20.69
C ASP A 61 9.09 -2.55 19.63
N VAL A 62 9.72 -2.45 18.45
CA VAL A 62 9.43 -1.39 17.48
C VAL A 62 8.88 -1.94 16.17
N GLN A 63 9.47 -2.98 15.58
CA GLN A 63 9.03 -3.53 14.29
C GLN A 63 7.52 -3.80 14.21
N PRO A 64 6.83 -4.32 15.25
CA PRO A 64 5.38 -4.56 15.19
C PRO A 64 4.56 -3.28 14.97
N LEU A 65 5.08 -2.12 15.38
CA LEU A 65 4.43 -0.81 15.22
C LEU A 65 4.34 -0.37 13.76
N SER A 66 5.20 -0.88 12.88
CA SER A 66 5.19 -0.56 11.44
C SER A 66 3.80 -0.74 10.83
N SER A 67 3.16 -1.87 11.12
CA SER A 67 1.81 -2.23 10.67
C SER A 67 0.68 -1.33 11.20
N SER A 68 0.97 -0.52 12.22
CA SER A 68 0.00 0.38 12.86
C SER A 68 0.15 1.84 12.43
N ARG A 69 1.17 2.17 11.63
CA ARG A 69 1.37 3.53 11.12
C ARG A 69 0.27 3.89 10.11
N PRO A 70 -0.33 5.10 10.19
CA PRO A 70 -1.35 5.50 9.23
C PRO A 70 -0.82 5.74 7.80
N SER A 71 0.49 5.98 7.67
CA SER A 71 1.19 6.20 6.41
C SER A 71 2.61 5.63 6.51
N GLU A 72 3.13 5.17 5.38
CA GLU A 72 4.51 4.69 5.23
C GLU A 72 5.46 5.77 4.68
N ILE A 73 4.95 6.89 4.17
CA ILE A 73 5.71 7.83 3.31
C ILE A 73 6.08 9.13 4.04
N THR A 74 5.77 9.24 5.34
CA THR A 74 5.86 10.53 6.03
C THR A 74 7.28 11.02 6.23
N PHE A 75 8.20 10.12 6.57
CA PHE A 75 9.62 10.40 6.76
C PHE A 75 10.41 9.13 6.46
N SER A 76 11.66 9.25 6.00
CA SER A 76 12.54 8.09 5.82
C SER A 76 13.91 8.42 6.39
N PHE A 77 14.50 7.45 7.10
CA PHE A 77 15.90 7.54 7.51
C PHE A 77 16.78 7.15 6.33
N LYS A 78 17.96 7.79 6.25
CA LYS A 78 19.06 7.23 5.48
C LYS A 78 19.52 5.94 6.17
N ASP A 79 19.73 4.87 5.42
CA ASP A 79 20.24 3.63 6.00
C ASP A 79 21.76 3.71 6.15
N ALA A 80 22.29 3.22 7.28
CA ALA A 80 23.74 3.11 7.47
C ALA A 80 24.37 2.03 6.58
N ASP A 81 23.57 1.03 6.17
CA ASP A 81 23.97 0.01 5.22
C ASP A 81 23.92 0.58 3.79
N PRO A 82 25.06 0.69 3.09
CA PRO A 82 25.11 1.30 1.76
C PRO A 82 24.32 0.51 0.71
N GLU A 83 24.12 -0.79 0.87
CA GLU A 83 23.32 -1.58 -0.09
C GLU A 83 21.83 -1.30 0.10
N LYS A 84 21.37 -1.17 1.34
CA LYS A 84 19.97 -0.79 1.64
C LYS A 84 19.69 0.64 1.22
N GLU A 85 20.62 1.55 1.50
CA GLU A 85 20.50 2.94 1.08
C GLU A 85 20.46 3.07 -0.44
N LEU A 86 21.29 2.31 -1.17
CA LEU A 86 21.21 2.24 -2.62
C LEU A 86 19.85 1.72 -3.09
N SER A 87 19.30 0.68 -2.44
CA SER A 87 17.95 0.19 -2.75
C SER A 87 16.89 1.28 -2.57
N ASN A 88 16.95 2.07 -1.48
CA ASN A 88 16.03 3.18 -1.24
C ASN A 88 16.13 4.24 -2.34
N GLN A 89 17.35 4.60 -2.74
CA GLN A 89 17.60 5.55 -3.84
C GLN A 89 17.07 5.05 -5.17
N LEU A 90 17.21 3.74 -5.47
CA LEU A 90 16.66 3.13 -6.68
C LEU A 90 15.12 3.11 -6.66
N VAL A 91 14.48 2.89 -5.51
CA VAL A 91 13.03 2.99 -5.37
C VAL A 91 12.56 4.43 -5.63
N GLU A 92 13.26 5.43 -5.08
CA GLU A 92 12.95 6.84 -5.34
C GLU A 92 13.18 7.20 -6.82
N GLU A 93 14.27 6.75 -7.43
CA GLU A 93 14.53 6.98 -8.85
C GLU A 93 13.44 6.35 -9.74
N ASN A 94 12.98 5.14 -9.39
CA ASN A 94 11.92 4.44 -10.10
C ASN A 94 10.60 5.21 -10.14
N THR A 95 10.35 6.14 -9.20
CA THR A 95 9.15 7.00 -9.24
C THR A 95 9.07 7.84 -10.51
N LYS A 96 10.22 8.18 -11.13
CA LYS A 96 10.29 8.94 -12.40
C LYS A 96 9.81 8.13 -13.61
N PHE A 97 9.80 6.80 -13.49
CA PHE A 97 9.40 5.87 -14.54
C PHE A 97 8.04 5.21 -14.26
N ALA A 98 7.42 5.53 -13.12
CA ALA A 98 6.16 4.93 -12.72
C ALA A 98 5.03 5.32 -13.68
N VAL A 99 4.36 4.31 -14.23
CA VAL A 99 3.11 4.48 -14.97
C VAL A 99 1.96 4.25 -14.00
N LEU A 100 1.26 5.32 -13.65
CA LEU A 100 0.11 5.24 -12.74
C LEU A 100 -1.07 4.55 -13.42
N ASP A 101 -1.72 3.64 -12.70
CA ASP A 101 -2.95 3.02 -13.15
C ASP A 101 -4.09 4.07 -13.14
N PRO A 102 -4.65 4.43 -14.31
CA PRO A 102 -5.66 5.47 -14.43
C PRO A 102 -7.00 5.09 -13.78
N THR A 103 -7.19 3.83 -13.39
CA THR A 103 -8.41 3.33 -12.76
C THR A 103 -8.41 3.47 -11.25
N VAL A 104 -7.25 3.67 -10.60
CA VAL A 104 -7.12 3.84 -9.15
C VAL A 104 -8.04 4.92 -8.56
N PRO A 105 -8.17 6.13 -9.15
CA PRO A 105 -9.07 7.15 -8.62
C PRO A 105 -10.52 7.02 -9.09
N LEU A 106 -10.84 6.01 -9.93
CA LEU A 106 -12.14 5.85 -10.55
C LEU A 106 -12.99 4.86 -9.76
N ASP A 107 -14.31 5.01 -9.87
CA ASP A 107 -15.27 4.10 -9.25
C ASP A 107 -15.95 3.23 -10.32
N SER A 108 -16.21 1.97 -9.95
CA SER A 108 -17.00 1.02 -10.72
C SER A 108 -17.86 0.24 -9.76
N GLU A 109 -19.17 0.45 -9.83
CA GLU A 109 -20.15 -0.27 -9.02
C GLU A 109 -20.01 -1.78 -9.22
N LYS A 110 -19.86 -2.22 -10.47
CA LYS A 110 -19.70 -3.65 -10.74
C LYS A 110 -18.41 -4.22 -10.17
N ASN A 111 -17.32 -3.45 -10.17
CA ASN A 111 -16.06 -3.87 -9.57
C ASN A 111 -16.19 -3.99 -8.05
N ASN A 112 -16.92 -3.07 -7.42
CA ASN A 112 -17.20 -3.11 -5.98
C ASN A 112 -18.03 -4.34 -5.59
N GLU A 113 -18.96 -4.77 -6.45
CA GLU A 113 -19.80 -5.95 -6.22
C GLU A 113 -19.06 -7.28 -6.41
N VAL A 114 -18.37 -7.46 -7.54
CA VAL A 114 -17.87 -8.79 -7.97
C VAL A 114 -16.39 -8.81 -8.38
N GLY A 115 -15.72 -7.66 -8.42
CA GLY A 115 -14.38 -7.52 -9.00
C GLY A 115 -13.34 -8.49 -8.40
N SER A 116 -13.28 -8.56 -7.08
CA SER A 116 -12.35 -9.44 -6.36
C SER A 116 -12.64 -10.93 -6.55
N GLU A 117 -13.90 -11.31 -6.77
CA GLU A 117 -14.28 -12.69 -7.04
C GLU A 117 -13.84 -13.11 -8.44
N ILE A 118 -14.24 -12.33 -9.46
CA ILE A 118 -13.97 -12.69 -10.85
C ILE A 118 -12.47 -12.56 -11.18
N GLN A 119 -11.73 -11.67 -10.52
CA GLN A 119 -10.28 -11.51 -10.72
C GLN A 119 -9.51 -12.82 -10.51
N LYS A 120 -9.98 -13.68 -9.60
CA LYS A 120 -9.36 -14.99 -9.33
C LYS A 120 -9.27 -15.86 -10.59
N ILE A 121 -10.26 -15.76 -11.48
CA ILE A 121 -10.28 -16.50 -12.76
C ILE A 121 -9.01 -16.23 -13.57
N VAL A 122 -8.62 -14.96 -13.68
CA VAL A 122 -7.44 -14.55 -14.45
C VAL A 122 -6.16 -14.82 -13.68
N VAL A 123 -6.14 -14.61 -12.36
CA VAL A 123 -4.97 -14.90 -11.51
C VAL A 123 -4.61 -16.38 -11.55
N ASP A 124 -5.59 -17.27 -11.35
CA ASP A 124 -5.37 -18.71 -11.38
C ASP A 124 -4.90 -19.18 -12.75
N ALA A 125 -5.51 -18.67 -13.82
CA ALA A 125 -5.08 -18.97 -15.19
C ALA A 125 -3.66 -18.46 -15.49
N THR A 126 -3.26 -17.31 -14.93
CA THR A 126 -1.90 -16.78 -15.06
C THR A 126 -0.88 -17.72 -14.42
N VAL A 127 -1.15 -18.19 -13.20
CA VAL A 127 -0.28 -19.14 -12.48
C VAL A 127 -0.19 -20.46 -13.25
N GLN A 128 -1.33 -21.00 -13.70
CA GLN A 128 -1.37 -22.23 -14.49
C GLN A 128 -0.59 -22.09 -15.80
N TYR A 129 -0.65 -20.93 -16.47
CA TYR A 129 0.06 -20.69 -17.71
C TYR A 129 1.57 -20.63 -17.48
N ILE A 130 2.02 -19.91 -16.45
CA ILE A 130 3.44 -19.84 -16.04
C ILE A 130 3.98 -21.23 -15.69
N MET A 131 3.18 -22.04 -15.01
CA MET A 131 3.55 -23.41 -14.65
C MET A 131 3.46 -24.42 -15.81
N GLY A 132 3.02 -24.00 -17.00
CA GLY A 132 2.82 -24.88 -18.15
C GLY A 132 1.65 -25.86 -18.02
N GLN A 133 0.72 -25.61 -17.09
CA GLN A 133 -0.48 -26.42 -16.87
C GLN A 133 -1.63 -26.04 -17.80
N THR A 134 -1.58 -24.84 -18.38
CA THR A 134 -2.49 -24.40 -19.45
C THR A 134 -1.68 -23.73 -20.56
N ASP A 135 -2.27 -23.64 -21.74
CA ASP A 135 -1.69 -22.97 -22.90
C ASP A 135 -2.31 -21.59 -23.12
N GLU A 136 -1.91 -20.90 -24.19
CA GLU A 136 -2.40 -19.56 -24.50
C GLU A 136 -3.92 -19.56 -24.77
N ALA A 137 -4.45 -20.64 -25.33
CA ALA A 137 -5.87 -20.79 -25.59
C ALA A 137 -6.66 -20.91 -24.28
N GLY A 138 -6.16 -21.70 -23.32
CA GLY A 138 -6.72 -21.80 -21.98
C GLY A 138 -6.71 -20.48 -21.23
N PHE A 139 -5.61 -19.73 -21.29
CA PHE A 139 -5.54 -18.38 -20.71
C PHE A 139 -6.56 -17.41 -21.35
N LYS A 140 -6.64 -17.38 -22.69
CA LYS A 140 -7.64 -16.56 -23.41
C LYS A 140 -9.07 -16.94 -23.05
N LYS A 141 -9.35 -18.22 -22.80
CA LYS A 141 -10.65 -18.67 -22.33
C LYS A 141 -10.96 -18.09 -20.94
N ALA A 142 -10.01 -18.15 -20.01
CA ALA A 142 -10.18 -17.57 -18.67
C ALA A 142 -10.47 -16.06 -18.73
N VAL A 143 -9.79 -15.32 -19.63
CA VAL A 143 -10.08 -13.90 -19.89
C VAL A 143 -11.50 -13.71 -20.44
N ALA A 144 -11.96 -14.56 -21.36
CA ALA A 144 -13.33 -14.50 -21.88
C ALA A 144 -14.37 -14.81 -20.78
N ASP A 145 -14.09 -15.77 -19.91
CA ASP A 145 -14.94 -16.11 -18.77
C ASP A 145 -15.00 -14.94 -17.77
N TRP A 146 -13.88 -14.28 -17.48
CA TRP A 146 -13.82 -13.07 -16.66
C TRP A 146 -14.69 -11.94 -17.24
N LYS A 147 -14.59 -11.70 -18.55
CA LYS A 147 -15.41 -10.71 -19.26
C LYS A 147 -16.90 -11.00 -19.09
N ALA A 148 -17.30 -12.25 -19.34
CA ALA A 148 -18.69 -12.69 -19.25
C ALA A 148 -19.27 -12.59 -17.83
N GLN A 149 -18.44 -12.74 -16.79
CA GLN A 149 -18.88 -12.71 -15.38
C GLN A 149 -18.96 -11.29 -14.79
N GLY A 150 -18.67 -10.25 -15.56
CA GLY A 150 -18.79 -8.85 -15.13
C GLY A 150 -17.66 -7.96 -15.60
N GLY A 151 -16.55 -8.54 -16.09
CA GLY A 151 -15.40 -7.78 -16.57
C GLY A 151 -15.73 -6.81 -17.72
N ASP A 152 -16.65 -7.16 -18.62
CA ASP A 152 -17.09 -6.25 -19.69
C ASP A 152 -17.85 -5.04 -19.16
N GLN A 153 -18.63 -5.21 -18.08
CA GLN A 153 -19.35 -4.11 -17.45
C GLN A 153 -18.37 -3.22 -16.66
N ILE A 154 -17.45 -3.81 -15.89
CA ILE A 154 -16.38 -3.08 -15.19
C ILE A 154 -15.57 -2.23 -16.17
N THR A 155 -15.22 -2.79 -17.32
CA THR A 155 -14.48 -2.08 -18.37
C THR A 155 -15.24 -0.83 -18.83
N LYS A 156 -16.55 -0.96 -19.13
CA LYS A 156 -17.39 0.17 -19.56
C LYS A 156 -17.54 1.24 -18.48
N GLU A 157 -17.70 0.83 -17.23
CA GLU A 157 -17.83 1.74 -16.09
C GLU A 157 -16.56 2.57 -15.90
N TYR A 158 -15.39 1.92 -15.91
CA TYR A 158 -14.11 2.65 -15.84
C TYR A 158 -13.87 3.54 -17.06
N GLU A 159 -14.20 3.11 -18.28
CA GLU A 159 -14.09 3.97 -19.46
C GLU A 159 -14.98 5.22 -19.35
N ALA A 160 -16.19 5.08 -18.80
CA ALA A 160 -17.11 6.19 -18.59
C ALA A 160 -16.59 7.14 -17.49
N ALA A 161 -16.15 6.58 -16.35
CA ALA A 161 -15.57 7.35 -15.26
C ALA A 161 -14.31 8.11 -15.70
N TYR A 162 -13.44 7.47 -16.48
CA TYR A 162 -12.23 8.08 -17.02
C TYR A 162 -12.54 9.27 -17.93
N LYS A 163 -13.49 9.10 -18.87
CA LYS A 163 -13.95 10.20 -19.75
C LYS A 163 -14.59 11.35 -18.98
N ALA A 164 -15.27 11.07 -17.87
CA ALA A 164 -15.86 12.10 -17.02
C ALA A 164 -14.80 12.88 -16.22
N ALA A 165 -13.74 12.20 -15.76
CA ALA A 165 -12.66 12.79 -14.98
C ALA A 165 -11.68 13.65 -15.82
N GLN A 166 -11.67 13.51 -17.15
CA GLN A 166 -10.83 14.31 -18.06
C GLN A 166 -11.38 15.70 -18.40
N LYS A 167 -12.53 16.10 -17.84
CA LYS A 167 -13.11 17.44 -18.02
C LYS A 167 -12.69 18.37 -16.90
#